data_AF-A0A0Q5WMP3-F1
#
_entry.id   AF-A0A0Q5WMP3-F1
#
_cell.length_a   1.000
_cell.length_b   1.000
_cell.length_c   1.000
_cell.angle_alpha   90.00
_cell.angle_beta   90.00
_cell.angle_gamma   90.00
#
_symmetry.space_group_name_H-M   'P 1'
#
loop_
_entity.id
_entity.type
_entity.pdbx_description
1 polymer ?
#
loop_
_entity_poly.entity_id
_entity_poly.type
_entity_poly.pdbx_seq_one_letter_code
_entity_poly.pdbx_strand_id
1 'polypeptide(L)'
;MISFEDMQTFVEVADGGGITVAARRLGLPKSIVSRRLVRLESELNVQLLARTTRGASLTEAGVSFREHAARMCLEMDVAREEILPTGELRGRLRVAVPSSFGPGHFAPALAKLARLHPLLQLHAHYSDRYVDLVAEGFDCGIRVGYLQDSNLTARKIGAFAAGLFANPDYLRAHGVPKKPSDLLEHQAILQGTESWKVSDGSRTVVVNGQGRFKADSAVGIAEGTAAGLGVAALPVVIAQSYVTAGTLVPIMAEYSLPEIGVYIVRPPGSHVSRKVRVLIDFFVERFSASARRDAT
;
A
#
# COMPACT_ATOMS: atom_id res chain seq x y z
N MET A 1 18.89 25.45 22.05
CA MET A 1 19.11 25.36 20.59
C MET A 1 18.49 24.06 20.14
N ILE A 2 17.58 24.14 19.16
CA ILE A 2 16.75 23.01 18.72
C ILE A 2 17.67 21.96 18.11
N SER A 3 17.66 20.74 18.66
CA SER A 3 18.48 19.65 18.14
C SER A 3 17.74 18.86 17.07
N PHE A 4 18.50 18.13 16.24
CA PHE A 4 17.93 17.22 15.25
C PHE A 4 17.02 16.16 15.89
N GLU A 5 17.41 15.66 17.06
CA GLU A 5 16.63 14.68 17.82
C GLU A 5 15.30 15.27 18.33
N ASP A 6 15.24 16.58 18.61
CA ASP A 6 13.99 17.24 19.01
C ASP A 6 13.01 17.27 17.84
N MET A 7 13.48 17.61 16.64
CA MET A 7 12.68 17.59 15.42
C MET A 7 12.18 16.18 15.09
N GLN A 8 13.06 15.17 15.12
CA GLN A 8 12.66 13.76 14.93
C GLN A 8 11.62 13.33 15.96
N THR A 9 11.82 13.69 17.23
CA THR A 9 10.89 13.33 18.30
C THR A 9 9.52 13.96 18.08
N PHE A 10 9.48 15.22 17.66
CA PHE A 10 8.23 15.92 17.36
C PHE A 10 7.48 15.31 16.18
N VAL A 11 8.16 15.06 15.05
CA VAL A 11 7.56 14.42 13.86
C VAL A 11 6.93 13.08 14.23
N GLU A 12 7.60 12.30 15.09
CA GLU A 12 7.09 11.01 15.55
C GLU A 12 5.87 11.08 16.44
N VAL A 13 5.79 12.10 17.28
CA VAL A 13 4.63 12.35 18.15
C VAL A 13 3.44 12.82 17.32
N ALA A 14 3.69 13.72 16.37
CA ALA A 14 2.71 14.24 15.43
C ALA A 14 2.08 13.11 14.59
N ASP A 15 2.92 12.29 13.95
CA ASP A 15 2.46 11.20 13.09
C ASP A 15 1.90 9.99 13.86
N GLY A 16 2.38 9.78 15.08
CA GLY A 16 1.94 8.68 15.94
C GLY A 16 0.66 8.97 16.71
N GLY A 17 0.17 10.22 16.68
CA GLY A 17 -0.99 10.67 17.46
C GLY A 17 -0.73 10.74 18.97
N GLY A 18 0.55 10.77 19.39
CA GLY A 18 0.89 10.97 20.80
C GLY A 18 2.21 10.35 21.28
N ILE A 19 2.58 10.76 22.51
CA ILE A 19 3.85 10.43 23.17
C ILE A 19 4.06 8.93 23.34
N THR A 20 3.00 8.18 23.68
CA THR A 20 3.11 6.74 23.93
C THR A 20 3.53 5.98 22.67
N VAL A 21 2.92 6.31 21.52
CA VAL A 21 3.23 5.67 20.24
C VAL A 21 4.63 6.07 19.80
N ALA A 22 4.98 7.36 19.88
CA ALA A 22 6.30 7.86 19.53
C ALA A 22 7.41 7.25 20.38
N ALA A 23 7.23 7.13 21.69
CA ALA A 23 8.20 6.52 22.61
C ALA A 23 8.50 5.06 22.23
N ARG A 24 7.46 4.27 21.97
CA ARG A 24 7.61 2.88 21.50
C ARG A 24 8.36 2.83 20.16
N ARG A 25 7.98 3.69 19.22
CA ARG A 25 8.59 3.75 17.88
C ARG A 25 10.06 4.17 17.91
N LEU A 26 10.40 5.16 18.73
CA LEU A 26 11.77 5.68 18.86
C LEU A 26 12.67 4.81 19.74
N GLY A 27 12.13 3.82 20.47
CA GLY A 27 12.89 3.05 21.45
C GLY A 27 13.35 3.89 22.65
N LEU A 28 12.57 4.92 23.02
CA LEU A 28 12.91 5.86 24.08
C LEU A 28 11.90 5.80 25.23
N PRO A 29 12.30 6.09 26.48
CA PRO A 29 11.36 6.29 27.57
C PRO A 29 10.41 7.47 27.29
N LYS A 30 9.12 7.33 27.67
CA LYS A 30 8.11 8.40 27.51
C LYS A 30 8.55 9.73 28.13
N SER A 31 9.29 9.68 29.24
CA SER A 31 9.84 10.86 29.91
C SER A 31 10.86 11.62 29.06
N ILE A 32 11.68 10.93 28.26
CA ILE A 32 12.62 11.54 27.33
C ILE A 32 11.87 12.20 26.18
N VAL A 33 10.89 11.50 25.59
CA VAL A 33 10.04 12.06 24.53
C VAL A 33 9.32 13.32 25.00
N SER A 34 8.67 13.25 26.17
CA SER A 34 7.97 14.40 26.76
C SER A 34 8.92 15.57 27.02
N ARG A 35 10.14 15.31 27.53
CA ARG A 35 11.11 16.37 27.82
C ARG A 35 11.60 17.08 26.55
N ARG A 36 11.84 16.32 25.47
CA ARG A 36 12.23 16.88 24.17
C ARG A 36 11.14 17.76 23.57
N LEU A 37 9.87 17.34 23.64
CA LEU A 37 8.74 18.15 23.20
C LEU A 37 8.63 19.46 23.98
N VAL A 38 8.69 19.39 25.31
CA VAL A 38 8.62 20.59 26.16
C VAL A 38 9.77 21.55 25.85
N ARG A 39 10.99 21.02 25.66
CA ARG A 39 12.14 21.84 25.27
C ARG A 39 11.91 22.52 23.91
N LEU A 40 11.45 21.76 22.91
CA LEU A 40 11.18 22.28 21.58
C LEU A 40 10.14 23.42 21.59
N GLU A 41 9.00 23.21 22.25
CA GLU A 41 7.95 24.23 22.38
C GLU A 41 8.44 25.45 23.16
N SER A 42 9.26 25.25 24.20
CA SER A 42 9.85 26.35 24.98
C SER A 42 10.83 27.18 24.16
N GLU A 43 11.64 26.55 23.32
CA GLU A 43 12.59 27.25 22.46
C GLU A 43 11.93 28.01 21.31
N LEU A 44 10.82 27.49 20.78
CA LEU A 44 10.02 28.16 19.76
C LEU A 44 9.06 29.20 20.36
N ASN A 45 8.89 29.20 21.68
CA ASN A 45 7.90 29.99 22.41
C ASN A 45 6.47 29.84 21.83
N VAL A 46 6.12 28.64 21.37
CA VAL A 46 4.82 28.32 20.78
C VAL A 46 4.43 26.88 21.12
N GLN A 47 3.14 26.66 21.35
CA GLN A 47 2.60 25.32 21.55
C GLN A 47 2.34 24.65 20.19
N LEU A 48 2.98 23.51 19.95
CA LEU A 48 2.85 22.72 18.72
C LEU A 48 1.81 21.60 18.87
N LEU A 49 1.56 21.14 20.09
CA LEU A 49 0.60 20.07 20.38
C LEU A 49 -0.44 20.52 21.41
N ALA A 50 -1.72 20.40 21.06
CA ALA A 50 -2.83 20.55 21.98
C ALA A 50 -3.15 19.21 22.66
N ARG A 51 -3.43 19.24 23.97
CA ARG A 51 -3.95 18.07 24.69
C ARG A 51 -5.43 17.88 24.33
N THR A 52 -5.80 16.67 23.94
CA THR A 52 -7.19 16.28 23.72
C THR A 52 -7.53 15.06 24.59
N THR A 53 -8.83 14.81 24.77
CA THR A 53 -9.33 13.62 25.49
C THR A 53 -8.97 12.29 24.81
N ARG A 54 -8.46 12.32 23.56
CA ARG A 54 -8.03 11.14 22.79
C ARG A 54 -6.52 11.09 22.49
N GLY A 55 -5.72 12.03 23.00
CA GLY A 55 -4.27 12.07 22.75
C GLY A 55 -3.74 13.49 22.55
N ALA A 56 -2.79 13.65 21.63
CA ALA A 56 -2.25 14.95 21.24
C ALA A 56 -2.69 15.27 19.80
N SER A 57 -3.20 16.48 19.57
CA SER A 57 -3.51 17.01 18.23
C SER A 57 -2.56 18.16 17.90
N LEU A 58 -2.20 18.31 16.62
CA LEU A 58 -1.37 19.43 16.20
C LEU A 58 -2.15 20.75 16.30
N THR A 59 -1.48 21.80 16.74
CA THR A 59 -1.92 23.18 16.53
C THR A 59 -1.63 23.60 15.10
N GLU A 60 -2.12 24.77 14.65
CA GLU A 60 -1.76 25.32 13.33
C GLU A 60 -0.23 25.50 13.19
N ALA A 61 0.42 26.06 14.22
CA ALA A 61 1.87 26.14 14.30
C ALA A 61 2.53 24.74 14.28
N GLY A 62 1.91 23.77 14.95
CA GLY A 62 2.33 22.36 14.92
C GLY A 62 2.30 21.74 13.54
N VAL A 63 1.23 21.96 12.76
CA VAL A 63 1.10 21.46 11.38
C VAL A 63 2.21 22.05 10.52
N SER A 64 2.39 23.37 10.54
CA SER A 64 3.44 24.04 9.77
C SER A 64 4.84 23.55 10.17
N PHE A 65 5.15 23.54 11.47
CA PHE A 65 6.46 23.09 11.96
C PHE A 65 6.71 21.62 11.61
N ARG A 66 5.68 20.76 11.63
CA ARG A 66 5.80 19.33 11.27
C ARG A 66 6.23 19.15 9.83
N GLU A 67 5.66 19.91 8.90
CA GLU A 67 6.04 19.85 7.48
C GLU A 67 7.51 20.26 7.25
N HIS A 68 7.96 21.31 7.94
CA HIS A 68 9.36 21.74 7.89
C HIS A 68 10.30 20.73 8.55
N ALA A 69 9.98 20.27 9.76
CA ALA A 69 10.78 19.30 10.50
C ALA A 69 10.90 17.96 9.76
N ALA A 70 9.82 17.48 9.15
CA ALA A 70 9.83 16.25 8.35
C ALA A 70 10.75 16.38 7.12
N ARG A 71 10.71 17.50 6.40
CA ARG A 71 11.61 17.76 5.27
C ARG A 71 13.07 17.84 5.70
N MET A 72 13.37 18.51 6.81
CA MET A 72 14.74 18.58 7.35
C MET A 72 15.26 17.21 7.81
N CYS A 73 14.40 16.38 8.41
CA CYS A 73 14.73 15.00 8.76
C CYS A 73 15.08 14.18 7.52
N LEU A 74 14.30 14.33 6.46
CA LEU A 74 14.53 13.65 5.19
C LEU A 74 15.84 14.12 4.53
N GLU A 75 16.11 15.42 4.51
CA GLU A 75 17.35 15.98 3.93
C GLU A 75 18.59 15.51 4.70
N MET A 76 18.53 15.45 6.03
CA MET A 76 19.63 14.92 6.84
C MET A 76 19.86 13.42 6.58
N ASP A 77 18.80 12.64 6.41
CA ASP A 77 18.91 11.23 6.02
C ASP A 77 19.57 11.10 4.64
N VAL A 78 19.19 11.94 3.67
CA VAL A 78 19.82 12.00 2.34
C VAL A 78 21.31 12.34 2.44
N ALA A 79 21.67 13.40 3.14
CA ALA A 79 23.06 13.81 3.32
C ALA A 79 23.92 12.70 3.96
N ARG A 80 23.36 11.98 4.94
CA ARG A 80 24.03 10.80 5.54
C ARG A 80 24.21 9.66 4.54
N GLU A 81 23.20 9.42 3.70
CA GLU A 81 23.23 8.38 2.67
C GLU A 81 24.23 8.68 1.54
N GLU A 82 24.38 9.95 1.13
CA GLU A 82 25.34 10.37 0.11
C GLU A 82 26.80 10.20 0.56
N ILE A 83 27.09 10.45 1.83
CA ILE A 83 28.44 10.33 2.39
C ILE A 83 28.81 8.87 2.68
N LEU A 84 27.82 8.00 2.96
CA LEU A 84 28.03 6.59 3.29
C LEU A 84 27.24 5.64 2.38
N PRO A 85 27.51 5.62 1.06
CA PRO A 85 26.72 4.84 0.09
C PRO A 85 26.82 3.32 0.31
N THR A 86 27.91 2.85 0.95
CA THR A 86 28.17 1.44 1.26
C THR A 86 27.80 1.04 2.70
N GLY A 87 27.31 1.97 3.52
CA GLY A 87 26.93 1.68 4.91
C GLY A 87 25.71 0.76 5.03
N GLU A 88 25.54 0.14 6.19
CA GLU A 88 24.33 -0.63 6.51
C GLU A 88 23.08 0.25 6.42
N LEU A 89 22.05 -0.26 5.73
CA LEU A 89 20.77 0.42 5.62
C LEU A 89 20.12 0.53 7.01
N ARG A 90 19.85 1.77 7.44
CA ARG A 90 19.40 2.07 8.80
C ARG A 90 18.33 3.15 8.82
N GLY A 91 17.72 3.33 9.98
CA GLY A 91 16.67 4.33 10.18
C GLY A 91 15.30 3.78 9.83
N ARG A 92 14.31 4.66 9.73
CA ARG A 92 12.91 4.25 9.56
C ARG A 92 12.46 4.28 8.11
N LEU A 93 11.69 3.28 7.71
CA LEU A 93 10.99 3.22 6.42
C LEU A 93 9.50 2.92 6.64
N ARG A 94 8.65 3.93 6.42
CA ARG A 94 7.20 3.87 6.54
C ARG A 94 6.58 3.62 5.17
N VAL A 95 5.92 2.47 5.02
CA VAL A 95 5.36 2.02 3.75
C VAL A 95 3.85 1.86 3.90
N ALA A 96 3.08 2.56 3.08
CA ALA A 96 1.65 2.26 2.93
C ALA A 96 1.48 1.04 2.01
N VAL A 97 0.64 0.08 2.39
CA VAL A 97 0.49 -1.20 1.69
C VAL A 97 -1.01 -1.52 1.54
N PRO A 98 -1.48 -2.04 0.39
CA PRO A 98 -2.88 -2.44 0.23
C PRO A 98 -3.23 -3.55 1.23
N SER A 99 -4.34 -3.43 1.96
CA SER A 99 -4.74 -4.44 2.94
C SER A 99 -5.06 -5.78 2.28
N SER A 100 -5.64 -5.75 1.08
CA SER A 100 -6.02 -6.97 0.34
C SER A 100 -4.82 -7.86 -0.04
N PHE A 101 -3.66 -7.26 -0.30
CA PHE A 101 -2.44 -7.98 -0.70
C PHE A 101 -1.36 -8.00 0.39
N GLY A 102 -1.55 -7.19 1.43
CA GLY A 102 -0.56 -6.91 2.45
C GLY A 102 -0.08 -8.16 3.18
N PRO A 103 -0.94 -8.83 3.97
CA PRO A 103 -0.52 -9.98 4.76
C PRO A 103 0.00 -11.16 3.94
N GLY A 104 -0.67 -11.49 2.82
CA GLY A 104 -0.36 -12.69 2.03
C GLY A 104 0.83 -12.53 1.07
N HIS A 105 1.06 -11.33 0.54
CA HIS A 105 2.04 -11.13 -0.54
C HIS A 105 3.18 -10.18 -0.15
N PHE A 106 2.85 -8.99 0.39
CA PHE A 106 3.86 -7.96 0.67
C PHE A 106 4.55 -8.13 2.03
N ALA A 107 3.83 -8.54 3.07
CA ALA A 107 4.38 -8.70 4.42
C ALA A 107 5.53 -9.73 4.48
N PRO A 108 5.46 -10.91 3.82
CA PRO A 108 6.60 -11.83 3.79
C PRO A 108 7.83 -11.25 3.10
N ALA A 109 7.63 -10.45 2.06
CA ALA A 109 8.70 -9.77 1.34
C ALA A 109 9.36 -8.69 2.22
N LEU A 110 8.54 -7.85 2.87
CA LEU A 110 9.00 -6.83 3.83
C LEU A 110 9.72 -7.46 5.03
N ALA A 111 9.23 -8.58 5.55
CA ALA A 111 9.89 -9.31 6.63
C ALA A 111 11.26 -9.85 6.20
N LYS A 112 11.38 -10.36 4.97
CA LYS A 112 12.69 -10.76 4.41
C LYS A 112 13.63 -9.57 4.27
N LEU A 113 13.14 -8.42 3.80
CA LEU A 113 13.93 -7.19 3.71
C LEU A 113 14.43 -6.72 5.09
N ALA A 114 13.56 -6.75 6.12
CA ALA A 114 13.92 -6.43 7.50
C ALA A 114 15.03 -7.35 8.03
N ARG A 115 14.99 -8.64 7.70
CA ARG A 115 16.03 -9.60 8.07
C ARG A 115 17.37 -9.33 7.39
N LEU A 116 17.35 -8.85 6.14
CA LEU A 116 18.56 -8.49 5.39
C LEU A 116 19.19 -7.18 5.90
N HIS A 117 18.40 -6.31 6.54
CA HIS A 117 18.85 -5.01 7.05
C HIS A 117 18.43 -4.83 8.52
N PRO A 118 19.16 -5.39 9.49
CA PRO A 118 18.77 -5.39 10.91
C PRO A 118 18.66 -4.00 11.55
N LEU A 119 19.32 -2.99 10.98
CA LEU A 119 19.25 -1.60 11.46
C LEU A 119 18.10 -0.80 10.84
N LEU A 120 17.36 -1.38 9.87
CA LEU A 120 16.22 -0.76 9.24
C LEU A 120 14.94 -1.04 10.05
N GLN A 121 14.30 0.02 10.53
CA GLN A 121 12.99 -0.04 11.16
C GLN A 121 11.88 0.08 10.10
N LEU A 122 11.32 -1.05 9.69
CA LEU A 122 10.23 -1.13 8.71
C LEU A 122 8.86 -0.99 9.38
N HIS A 123 8.10 0.03 8.98
CA HIS A 123 6.76 0.33 9.47
C HIS A 123 5.76 0.21 8.32
N ALA A 124 5.13 -0.96 8.20
CA ALA A 124 4.10 -1.20 7.19
C ALA A 124 2.71 -0.82 7.72
N HIS A 125 1.98 0.00 6.97
CA HIS A 125 0.61 0.39 7.27
C HIS A 125 -0.33 -0.15 6.20
N TYR A 126 -1.29 -0.98 6.61
CA TYR A 126 -2.19 -1.66 5.67
C TYR A 126 -3.50 -0.89 5.54
N SER A 127 -3.80 -0.43 4.34
CA SER A 127 -5.06 0.24 4.02
C SER A 127 -5.34 0.19 2.52
N ASP A 128 -6.57 -0.12 2.14
CA ASP A 128 -7.03 -0.07 0.74
C ASP A 128 -7.47 1.36 0.33
N ARG A 129 -7.51 2.32 1.27
CA ARG A 129 -7.79 3.73 0.95
C ARG A 129 -6.63 4.42 0.24
N TYR A 130 -6.94 5.48 -0.50
CA TYR A 130 -5.91 6.35 -1.02
C TYR A 130 -5.37 7.24 0.11
N VAL A 131 -4.26 6.82 0.73
CA VAL A 131 -3.53 7.64 1.71
C VAL A 131 -2.76 8.80 1.07
N ASP A 132 -2.71 9.93 1.76
CA ASP A 132 -1.83 11.05 1.42
C ASP A 132 -0.44 10.75 2.00
N LEU A 133 0.51 10.42 1.12
CA LEU A 133 1.85 10.03 1.57
C LEU A 133 2.58 11.17 2.30
N VAL A 134 2.34 12.43 1.94
CA VAL A 134 3.02 13.59 2.53
C VAL A 134 2.41 13.92 3.88
N ALA A 135 1.09 14.09 3.93
CA ALA A 135 0.37 14.47 5.14
C ALA A 135 0.48 13.37 6.22
N GLU A 136 0.44 12.10 5.82
CA GLU A 136 0.50 10.96 6.75
C GLU A 136 1.94 10.49 7.05
N GLY A 137 2.96 11.11 6.42
CA GLY A 137 4.37 10.84 6.71
C GLY A 137 4.84 9.45 6.25
N PHE A 138 4.39 9.03 5.07
CA PHE A 138 4.89 7.81 4.42
C PHE A 138 6.07 8.13 3.50
N ASP A 139 7.11 7.30 3.57
CA ASP A 139 8.24 7.39 2.65
C ASP A 139 7.83 6.91 1.24
N CYS A 140 6.97 5.90 1.18
CA CYS A 140 6.37 5.41 -0.06
C CYS A 140 5.07 4.62 0.21
N GLY A 141 4.34 4.31 -0.85
CA GLY A 141 3.16 3.45 -0.84
C GLY A 141 3.20 2.43 -1.98
N ILE A 142 2.80 1.20 -1.69
CA ILE A 142 2.54 0.17 -2.69
C ILE A 142 1.11 0.36 -3.19
N ARG A 143 0.92 0.37 -4.50
CA ARG A 143 -0.38 0.45 -5.17
C ARG A 143 -0.55 -0.72 -6.11
N VAL A 144 -1.75 -1.28 -6.13
CA VAL A 144 -2.14 -2.36 -7.04
C VAL A 144 -3.36 -1.88 -7.80
N GLY A 145 -3.29 -1.91 -9.13
CA GLY A 145 -4.38 -1.42 -9.97
C GLY A 145 -3.91 -0.96 -11.35
N TYR A 146 -4.83 -0.34 -12.08
CA TYR A 146 -4.57 0.24 -13.40
C TYR A 146 -4.19 1.71 -13.25
N LEU A 147 -2.94 1.99 -12.88
CA LEU A 147 -2.41 3.35 -12.91
C LEU A 147 -1.93 3.68 -14.34
N GLN A 148 -2.30 4.85 -14.85
CA GLN A 148 -1.57 5.44 -15.96
C GLN A 148 -0.15 5.74 -15.48
N ASP A 149 0.87 5.40 -16.27
CA ASP A 149 2.25 5.80 -16.00
C ASP A 149 2.32 7.33 -15.96
N SER A 150 2.17 7.93 -14.78
CA SER A 150 2.35 9.36 -14.59
C SER A 150 3.66 9.61 -13.85
N ASN A 151 4.59 10.27 -14.54
CA ASN A 151 5.74 11.05 -14.09
C ASN A 151 6.41 10.67 -12.77
N LEU A 152 7.71 10.34 -12.82
CA LEU A 152 8.78 10.40 -11.80
C LEU A 152 8.50 9.92 -10.36
N THR A 153 7.28 9.53 -10.01
CA THR A 153 6.76 9.41 -8.64
C THR A 153 6.15 8.02 -8.43
N ALA A 154 5.66 7.37 -9.49
CA ALA A 154 5.27 5.97 -9.49
C ALA A 154 6.27 5.12 -10.29
N ARG A 155 6.68 3.98 -9.73
CA ARG A 155 7.54 2.99 -10.40
C ARG A 155 6.83 1.64 -10.42
N LYS A 156 6.55 1.12 -11.61
CA LYS A 156 6.05 -0.27 -11.76
C LYS A 156 7.12 -1.25 -11.29
N ILE A 157 6.76 -2.13 -10.37
CA ILE A 157 7.63 -3.17 -9.78
C ILE A 157 7.22 -4.59 -10.15
N GLY A 158 6.00 -4.76 -10.67
CA GLY A 158 5.46 -6.04 -11.09
C GLY A 158 4.04 -5.92 -11.59
N ALA A 159 3.39 -7.07 -11.76
CA ALA A 159 1.97 -7.15 -12.06
C ALA A 159 1.40 -8.48 -11.54
N PHE A 160 0.09 -8.52 -11.34
CA PHE A 160 -0.66 -9.74 -11.06
C PHE A 160 -1.54 -10.10 -12.26
N ALA A 161 -1.63 -11.39 -12.56
CA ALA A 161 -2.65 -11.91 -13.46
C ALA A 161 -4.05 -11.70 -12.86
N ALA A 162 -5.02 -11.41 -13.72
CA ALA A 162 -6.43 -11.30 -13.37
C ALA A 162 -7.25 -12.36 -14.11
N GLY A 163 -8.33 -12.82 -13.48
CA GLY A 163 -9.28 -13.76 -14.08
C GLY A 163 -10.70 -13.46 -13.64
N LEU A 164 -11.67 -14.03 -14.35
CA LEU A 164 -13.08 -14.01 -13.95
C LEU A 164 -13.39 -15.24 -13.10
N PHE A 165 -14.11 -15.03 -12.00
CA PHE A 165 -14.47 -16.08 -11.06
C PHE A 165 -15.93 -15.97 -10.66
N ALA A 166 -16.52 -17.12 -10.32
CA ALA A 166 -17.85 -17.22 -9.76
C ALA A 166 -17.95 -18.40 -8.81
N ASN A 167 -18.93 -18.36 -7.91
CA ASN A 167 -19.28 -19.51 -7.08
C ASN A 167 -20.00 -20.59 -7.94
N PRO A 168 -19.68 -21.88 -7.77
CA PRO A 168 -20.33 -22.97 -8.52
C PRO A 168 -21.85 -23.05 -8.40
N ASP A 169 -22.42 -22.79 -7.21
CA ASP A 169 -23.87 -22.80 -6.98
C ASP A 169 -24.56 -21.62 -7.67
N TYR A 170 -23.92 -20.45 -7.70
CA TYR A 170 -24.42 -19.32 -8.48
C TYR A 170 -24.51 -19.66 -9.97
N LEU A 171 -23.46 -20.28 -10.52
CA LEU A 171 -23.45 -20.73 -11.93
C LEU A 171 -24.51 -21.80 -12.21
N ARG A 172 -24.79 -22.69 -11.24
CA ARG A 172 -25.85 -23.71 -11.39
C ARG A 172 -27.23 -23.07 -11.52
N ALA A 173 -27.47 -21.96 -10.83
CA ALA A 173 -28.75 -21.26 -10.85
C ALA A 173 -28.89 -20.28 -12.03
N HIS A 174 -27.80 -19.67 -12.49
CA HIS A 174 -27.84 -18.58 -13.48
C HIS A 174 -27.20 -18.94 -14.83
N GLY A 175 -26.61 -20.13 -14.96
CA GLY A 175 -25.83 -20.52 -16.14
C GLY A 175 -24.38 -20.01 -16.09
N VAL A 176 -23.56 -20.53 -17.02
CA VAL A 176 -22.15 -20.14 -17.19
C VAL A 176 -22.05 -19.19 -18.39
N PRO A 177 -21.50 -17.97 -18.22
CA PRO A 177 -21.31 -17.06 -19.35
C PRO A 177 -20.26 -17.62 -20.31
N LYS A 178 -20.53 -17.55 -21.62
CA LYS A 178 -19.66 -18.09 -22.67
C LYS A 178 -19.02 -17.02 -23.53
N LYS A 179 -19.59 -15.82 -23.56
CA LYS A 179 -19.05 -14.67 -24.29
C LYS A 179 -19.17 -13.39 -23.44
N PRO A 180 -18.36 -12.35 -23.70
CA PRO A 180 -18.35 -11.14 -22.88
C PRO A 180 -19.70 -10.44 -22.75
N SER A 181 -20.60 -10.56 -23.74
CA SER A 181 -21.95 -9.99 -23.64
C SER A 181 -22.83 -10.68 -22.59
N ASP A 182 -22.62 -11.97 -22.32
CA ASP A 182 -23.42 -12.73 -21.35
C ASP A 182 -23.19 -12.23 -19.92
N LEU A 183 -22.02 -11.63 -19.67
CA LEU A 183 -21.70 -11.01 -18.37
C LEU A 183 -22.65 -9.86 -18.00
N LEU A 184 -23.34 -9.26 -18.97
CA LEU A 184 -24.36 -8.23 -18.71
C LEU A 184 -25.64 -8.80 -18.08
N GLU A 185 -25.87 -10.11 -18.23
CA GLU A 185 -27.03 -10.83 -17.66
C GLU A 185 -26.74 -11.33 -16.23
N HIS A 186 -25.48 -11.26 -15.79
CA HIS A 186 -25.07 -11.68 -14.44
C HIS A 186 -24.92 -10.50 -13.50
N GLN A 187 -25.13 -10.76 -12.20
CA GLN A 187 -24.74 -9.83 -11.15
C GLN A 187 -23.21 -9.67 -11.13
N ALA A 188 -22.74 -8.43 -11.29
CA ALA A 188 -21.34 -8.09 -11.17
C ALA A 188 -20.99 -7.65 -9.75
N ILE A 189 -19.90 -8.18 -9.21
CA ILE A 189 -19.32 -7.74 -7.94
C ILE A 189 -18.12 -6.87 -8.27
N LEU A 190 -18.18 -5.61 -7.85
CA LEU A 190 -17.30 -4.54 -8.37
C LEU A 190 -16.64 -3.76 -7.24
N GLN A 191 -15.45 -3.19 -7.50
CA GLN A 191 -14.84 -2.24 -6.59
C GLN A 191 -15.54 -0.88 -6.60
N GLY A 192 -16.09 -0.49 -7.75
CA GLY A 192 -16.75 0.80 -7.92
C GLY A 192 -17.62 0.87 -9.17
N THR A 193 -17.20 1.67 -10.15
CA THR A 193 -17.84 1.81 -11.47
C THR A 193 -16.92 1.34 -12.59
N GLU A 194 -15.99 0.44 -12.26
CA GLU A 194 -15.02 -0.09 -13.22
C GLU A 194 -15.69 -1.02 -14.23
N SER A 195 -15.06 -1.11 -15.40
CA SER A 195 -15.49 -1.97 -16.48
C SER A 195 -14.48 -3.09 -16.69
N TRP A 196 -14.97 -4.27 -17.04
CA TRP A 196 -14.12 -5.41 -17.36
C TRP A 196 -13.70 -5.33 -18.81
N LYS A 197 -12.39 -5.25 -19.05
CA LYS A 197 -11.81 -5.36 -20.39
C LYS A 197 -11.49 -6.83 -20.62
N VAL A 198 -12.29 -7.48 -21.44
CA VAL A 198 -12.22 -8.93 -21.70
C VAL A 198 -11.76 -9.13 -23.14
N SER A 199 -10.66 -9.85 -23.35
CA SER A 199 -10.03 -9.99 -24.67
C SER A 199 -9.85 -11.46 -25.06
N ASP A 200 -10.24 -11.81 -26.28
CA ASP A 200 -9.97 -13.14 -26.88
C ASP A 200 -8.62 -13.20 -27.63
N GLY A 201 -7.80 -12.16 -27.50
CA GLY A 201 -6.52 -12.00 -28.20
C GLY A 201 -6.63 -11.29 -29.56
N SER A 202 -7.81 -11.30 -30.18
CA SER A 202 -8.09 -10.60 -31.44
C SER A 202 -8.90 -9.32 -31.24
N ARG A 203 -9.82 -9.34 -30.28
CA ARG A 203 -10.75 -8.25 -29.97
C ARG A 203 -10.86 -8.08 -28.47
N THR A 204 -10.81 -6.83 -28.01
CA THR A 204 -11.10 -6.47 -26.63
C THR A 204 -12.50 -5.89 -26.54
N VAL A 205 -13.33 -6.48 -25.67
CA VAL A 205 -14.68 -6.02 -25.36
C VAL A 205 -14.67 -5.38 -23.98
N VAL A 206 -15.25 -4.19 -23.87
CA VAL A 206 -15.44 -3.52 -22.58
C VAL A 206 -16.85 -3.85 -22.08
N VAL A 207 -16.93 -4.49 -20.92
CA VAL A 207 -18.18 -4.91 -20.29
C VAL A 207 -18.41 -4.04 -19.05
N ASN A 208 -19.52 -3.31 -19.06
CA ASN A 208 -19.98 -2.53 -17.91
C ASN A 208 -20.98 -3.36 -17.11
N GLY A 209 -20.46 -4.24 -16.24
CA GLY A 209 -21.30 -5.08 -15.38
C GLY A 209 -22.15 -4.24 -14.41
N GLN A 210 -23.31 -4.79 -14.02
CA GLN A 210 -24.15 -4.21 -12.97
C GLN A 210 -24.38 -5.24 -11.86
N GLY A 211 -24.35 -4.78 -10.62
CA GLY A 211 -24.71 -5.64 -9.50
C GLY A 211 -24.85 -4.89 -8.20
N ARG A 212 -25.50 -5.59 -7.25
CA ARG A 212 -25.92 -5.03 -5.96
C ARG A 212 -24.83 -4.97 -4.90
N PHE A 213 -23.70 -5.65 -5.10
CA PHE A 213 -22.62 -5.72 -4.11
C PHE A 213 -21.37 -5.01 -4.64
N LYS A 214 -20.88 -4.06 -3.85
CA LYS A 214 -19.63 -3.34 -4.12
C LYS A 214 -18.76 -3.32 -2.88
N ALA A 215 -17.46 -3.50 -3.06
CA ALA A 215 -16.49 -3.47 -1.98
C ALA A 215 -15.18 -2.84 -2.45
N ASP A 216 -14.61 -1.95 -1.66
CA ASP A 216 -13.37 -1.23 -1.97
C ASP A 216 -12.08 -2.06 -1.80
N SER A 217 -12.21 -3.34 -1.42
CA SER A 217 -11.12 -4.29 -1.20
C SER A 217 -11.28 -5.55 -2.05
N ALA A 218 -10.18 -6.04 -2.62
CA ALA A 218 -10.20 -7.25 -3.45
C ALA A 218 -10.61 -8.50 -2.66
N VAL A 219 -10.29 -8.53 -1.35
CA VAL A 219 -10.78 -9.60 -0.45
C VAL A 219 -12.29 -9.51 -0.28
N GLY A 220 -12.86 -8.33 -0.07
CA GLY A 220 -14.31 -8.16 0.04
C GLY A 220 -15.07 -8.56 -1.23
N ILE A 221 -14.50 -8.25 -2.41
CA ILE A 221 -15.05 -8.71 -3.70
C ILE A 221 -14.98 -10.24 -3.79
N ALA A 222 -13.85 -10.85 -3.41
CA ALA A 222 -13.69 -12.31 -3.44
C ALA A 222 -14.69 -13.02 -2.50
N GLU A 223 -14.89 -12.50 -1.29
CA GLU A 223 -15.87 -13.03 -0.33
C GLU A 223 -17.30 -12.93 -0.85
N GLY A 224 -17.69 -11.77 -1.40
CA GLY A 224 -19.01 -11.61 -2.02
C GLY A 224 -19.23 -12.58 -3.19
N THR A 225 -18.17 -12.84 -3.97
CA THR A 225 -18.20 -13.79 -5.09
C THR A 225 -18.34 -15.21 -4.56
N ALA A 226 -17.57 -15.57 -3.55
CA ALA A 226 -17.59 -16.89 -2.91
C ALA A 226 -18.93 -17.17 -2.22
N ALA A 227 -19.62 -16.14 -1.74
CA ALA A 227 -20.99 -16.23 -1.20
C ALA A 227 -22.07 -16.41 -2.28
N GLY A 228 -21.70 -16.47 -3.57
CA GLY A 228 -22.64 -16.70 -4.67
C GLY A 228 -23.49 -15.49 -5.02
N LEU A 229 -22.98 -14.28 -4.81
CA LEU A 229 -23.70 -13.05 -5.17
C LEU A 229 -23.57 -12.67 -6.64
N GLY A 230 -22.64 -13.28 -7.39
CA GLY A 230 -22.35 -12.88 -8.75
C GLY A 230 -21.01 -13.37 -9.30
N VAL A 231 -20.55 -12.66 -10.33
CA VAL A 231 -19.27 -12.83 -11.02
C VAL A 231 -18.36 -11.66 -10.67
N ALA A 232 -17.06 -11.92 -10.53
CA ALA A 232 -16.05 -10.88 -10.32
C ALA A 232 -14.79 -11.11 -11.15
N ALA A 233 -14.16 -10.00 -11.57
CA ALA A 233 -12.77 -10.00 -11.98
C ALA A 233 -11.88 -9.87 -10.73
N LEU A 234 -10.99 -10.84 -10.52
CA LEU A 234 -10.12 -10.88 -9.34
C LEU A 234 -8.65 -11.11 -9.73
N PRO A 235 -7.70 -10.56 -8.97
CA PRO A 235 -6.32 -11.02 -9.01
C PRO A 235 -6.27 -12.51 -8.67
N VAL A 236 -5.59 -13.31 -9.51
CA VAL A 236 -5.49 -14.77 -9.32
C VAL A 236 -4.92 -15.12 -7.94
N VAL A 237 -3.94 -14.34 -7.45
CA VAL A 237 -3.34 -14.52 -6.12
C VAL A 237 -4.34 -14.41 -4.96
N ILE A 238 -5.42 -13.64 -5.11
CA ILE A 238 -6.48 -13.53 -4.12
C ILE A 238 -7.45 -14.70 -4.28
N ALA A 239 -7.88 -14.98 -5.51
CA ALA A 239 -8.84 -16.03 -5.82
C ALA A 239 -8.33 -17.44 -5.49
N GLN A 240 -7.01 -17.66 -5.53
CA GLN A 240 -6.40 -18.98 -5.41
C GLN A 240 -6.87 -19.77 -4.17
N SER A 241 -6.95 -19.12 -3.01
CA SER A 241 -7.38 -19.77 -1.77
C SER A 241 -8.84 -20.27 -1.83
N TYR A 242 -9.73 -19.47 -2.41
CA TYR A 242 -11.14 -19.82 -2.62
C TYR A 242 -11.32 -20.89 -3.69
N VAL A 243 -10.48 -20.88 -4.73
CA VAL A 243 -10.46 -21.93 -5.76
C VAL A 243 -10.03 -23.26 -5.15
N THR A 244 -8.97 -23.27 -4.34
CA THR A 244 -8.54 -24.46 -3.60
C THR A 244 -9.61 -24.95 -2.63
N ALA A 245 -10.37 -24.04 -2.01
CA ALA A 245 -11.51 -24.38 -1.15
C ALA A 245 -12.77 -24.83 -1.91
N GLY A 246 -12.79 -24.70 -3.25
CA GLY A 246 -13.93 -25.04 -4.10
C GLY A 246 -15.11 -24.04 -4.04
N THR A 247 -14.95 -22.92 -3.35
CA THR A 247 -16.00 -21.88 -3.23
C THR A 247 -15.98 -20.91 -4.41
N LEU A 248 -14.89 -20.88 -5.19
CA LEU A 248 -14.80 -20.17 -6.47
C LEU A 248 -14.27 -21.11 -7.55
N VAL A 249 -14.71 -20.87 -8.78
CA VAL A 249 -14.14 -21.49 -9.98
C VAL A 249 -13.80 -20.41 -11.01
N PRO A 250 -12.67 -20.54 -11.74
CA PRO A 250 -12.40 -19.68 -12.87
C PRO A 250 -13.45 -19.92 -13.97
N ILE A 251 -13.90 -18.86 -14.60
CA ILE A 251 -14.82 -18.91 -15.74
C ILE A 251 -14.21 -18.14 -16.91
N MET A 252 -14.66 -18.43 -18.13
CA MET A 252 -14.24 -17.72 -19.33
C MET A 252 -12.70 -17.68 -19.48
N ALA A 253 -12.03 -18.80 -19.19
CA ALA A 253 -10.56 -18.91 -19.14
C ALA A 253 -9.89 -18.71 -20.52
N GLU A 254 -10.66 -18.84 -21.60
CA GLU A 254 -10.27 -18.51 -22.96
C GLU A 254 -10.14 -16.99 -23.19
N TYR A 255 -10.66 -16.17 -22.28
CA TYR A 255 -10.54 -14.72 -22.32
C TYR A 255 -9.49 -14.23 -21.31
N SER A 256 -8.69 -13.29 -21.77
CA SER A 256 -7.68 -12.60 -20.97
C SER A 256 -8.19 -11.26 -20.46
N LEU A 257 -7.77 -10.91 -19.25
CA LEU A 257 -7.96 -9.59 -18.65
C LEU A 257 -6.60 -8.88 -18.58
N PRO A 258 -6.57 -7.53 -18.68
CA PRO A 258 -5.35 -6.77 -18.49
C PRO A 258 -4.72 -7.06 -17.13
N GLU A 259 -3.40 -7.26 -17.11
CA GLU A 259 -2.65 -7.45 -15.87
C GLU A 259 -2.83 -6.27 -14.92
N ILE A 260 -2.94 -6.59 -13.62
CA ILE A 260 -3.10 -5.61 -12.56
C ILE A 260 -1.71 -5.18 -12.12
N GLY A 261 -1.29 -3.98 -12.52
CA GLY A 261 0.05 -3.48 -12.22
C GLY A 261 0.27 -3.28 -10.71
N VAL A 262 1.51 -3.56 -10.26
CA VAL A 262 1.98 -3.28 -8.92
C VAL A 262 3.02 -2.17 -9.00
N TYR A 263 2.80 -1.10 -8.24
CA TYR A 263 3.60 0.12 -8.28
C TYR A 263 4.07 0.50 -6.89
N ILE A 264 5.28 1.06 -6.80
CA ILE A 264 5.71 1.85 -5.66
C ILE A 264 5.54 3.32 -6.03
N VAL A 265 4.69 4.03 -5.28
CA VAL A 265 4.43 5.46 -5.37
C VAL A 265 5.15 6.15 -4.21
N ARG A 266 5.68 7.35 -4.43
CA ARG A 266 6.40 8.13 -3.42
C ARG A 266 5.88 9.56 -3.37
N PRO A 267 6.21 10.35 -2.34
CA PRO A 267 5.95 11.79 -2.37
C PRO A 267 6.63 12.46 -3.58
N PRO A 268 6.05 13.55 -4.13
CA PRO A 268 6.73 14.35 -5.15
C PRO A 268 8.00 14.99 -4.57
N GLY A 269 9.12 14.87 -5.30
CA GLY A 269 10.42 15.37 -4.89
C GLY A 269 11.53 14.87 -5.82
N SER A 270 12.66 15.58 -5.83
CA SER A 270 13.80 15.26 -6.71
C SER A 270 14.62 14.06 -6.20
N HIS A 271 14.62 13.78 -4.90
CA HIS A 271 15.49 12.77 -4.30
C HIS A 271 14.71 11.54 -3.80
N VAL A 272 15.18 10.35 -4.17
CA VAL A 272 14.67 9.07 -3.66
C VAL A 272 15.64 8.54 -2.60
N SER A 273 15.18 8.42 -1.36
CA SER A 273 16.00 7.84 -0.29
C SER A 273 16.49 6.44 -0.68
N ARG A 274 17.71 6.10 -0.25
CA ARG A 274 18.32 4.78 -0.47
C ARG A 274 17.43 3.67 0.09
N LYS A 275 16.74 3.91 1.22
CA LYS A 275 15.74 2.98 1.80
C LYS A 275 14.64 2.62 0.79
N VAL A 276 14.09 3.62 0.10
CA VAL A 276 13.04 3.41 -0.92
C VAL A 276 13.62 2.77 -2.18
N ARG A 277 14.84 3.14 -2.60
CA ARG A 277 15.51 2.50 -3.75
C ARG A 277 15.76 1.01 -3.51
N VAL A 278 16.33 0.65 -2.36
CA VAL A 278 16.57 -0.75 -1.98
C VAL A 278 15.25 -1.53 -1.90
N LEU A 279 14.18 -0.92 -1.38
CA LEU A 279 12.85 -1.52 -1.40
C LEU A 279 12.34 -1.79 -2.84
N ILE A 280 12.49 -0.81 -3.74
CA ILE A 280 12.11 -0.95 -5.15
C ILE A 280 12.89 -2.08 -5.80
N ASP A 281 14.22 -2.07 -5.69
CA ASP A 281 15.09 -3.07 -6.32
C ASP A 281 14.77 -4.48 -5.80
N PHE A 282 14.56 -4.60 -4.49
CA PHE A 282 14.16 -5.86 -3.84
C PHE A 282 12.84 -6.42 -4.38
N PHE A 283 11.83 -5.57 -4.59
CA PHE A 283 10.57 -6.01 -5.17
C PHE A 283 10.66 -6.32 -6.66
N VAL A 284 11.39 -5.52 -7.44
CA VAL A 284 11.61 -5.75 -8.87
C VAL A 284 12.28 -7.11 -9.10
N GLU A 285 13.32 -7.44 -8.32
CA GLU A 285 13.98 -8.74 -8.38
C GLU A 285 12.99 -9.87 -8.03
N ARG A 286 12.19 -9.70 -6.98
CA ARG A 286 11.22 -10.70 -6.53
C ARG A 286 10.13 -10.97 -7.58
N PHE A 287 9.55 -9.94 -8.17
CA PHE A 287 8.53 -10.11 -9.22
C PHE A 287 9.12 -10.73 -10.48
N SER A 288 10.34 -10.33 -10.87
CA SER A 288 11.05 -10.93 -12.00
C SER A 288 11.34 -12.43 -11.79
N ALA A 289 11.69 -12.83 -10.56
CA ALA A 289 11.94 -14.22 -10.20
C ALA A 289 10.65 -15.06 -10.04
N SER A 290 9.49 -14.43 -9.84
CA SER A 290 8.19 -15.12 -9.86
C SER A 290 7.75 -15.36 -11.31
N ALA A 291 7.81 -14.33 -12.15
CA ALA A 291 7.43 -14.43 -13.56
C ALA A 291 8.21 -15.51 -14.32
N ARG A 292 9.50 -15.72 -13.99
CA ARG A 292 10.28 -16.83 -14.56
C ARG A 292 9.81 -18.21 -14.10
N ARG A 293 9.35 -18.34 -12.86
CA ARG A 293 8.85 -19.62 -12.32
C ARG A 293 7.50 -19.99 -12.89
N ASP A 294 6.63 -19.01 -13.11
CA ASP A 294 5.30 -19.23 -13.68
C ASP A 294 5.35 -19.52 -15.21
N ALA A 295 6.50 -19.29 -15.84
CA ALA A 295 6.75 -19.57 -17.27
C ALA A 295 7.47 -20.90 -17.55
N THR A 296 7.74 -21.72 -16.52
CA THR A 296 8.39 -23.04 -16.62
C THR A 296 7.45 -24.13 -16.17
#